data_AF-A7RI38-F1
#
_entry.id   AF-A7RI38-F1
#
_cell.length_a   1.000
_cell.length_b   1.000
_cell.length_c   1.000
_cell.angle_alpha   90.00
_cell.angle_beta   90.00
_cell.angle_gamma   90.00
#
_symmetry.space_group_name_H-M   'P 1'
#
loop_
_entity.id
_entity.type
_entity.pdbx_description
1 polymer ?
#
loop_
_entity_poly.entity_id
_entity_poly.type
_entity_poly.pdbx_seq_one_letter_code
_entity_poly.pdbx_strand_id
1 'polypeptide(L)'
;MGCVRRVPGNSAAVGALSEELNEKGAENINFQEEKWHDVNNITSLLKQFLRKLPEGLVTAELYESFIEANRKDDPVERMGALKMLINELPDHNYETLRHLLTHLKHVAEHADTNKMEARNLAIVFGPTLVRTGEDTMMSMVKDMSDQCRIVETIL
;
A
#
# COMPACT_ATOMS: atom_id res chain seq x y z
N MET A 1 8.07 23.44 12.19
CA MET A 1 8.53 22.78 10.95
C MET A 1 7.51 21.69 10.63
N GLY A 2 6.48 21.89 9.83
CA GLY A 2 6.37 22.64 8.58
C GLY A 2 5.98 21.63 7.51
N CYS A 3 4.72 21.20 7.52
CA CYS A 3 4.18 20.04 6.81
C CYS A 3 4.45 20.06 5.30
N VAL A 4 5.05 19.00 4.78
CA VAL A 4 5.02 18.66 3.35
C VAL A 4 4.58 17.21 3.27
N ARG A 5 3.30 16.98 2.95
CA ARG A 5 2.75 15.84 2.19
C ARG A 5 1.23 15.85 2.27
N ARG A 6 0.59 16.54 1.31
CA ARG A 6 -0.81 16.32 0.93
C ARG A 6 -1.17 17.07 -0.37
N VAL A 7 -0.52 16.75 -1.49
CA VAL A 7 -1.11 17.09 -2.79
C VAL A 7 -1.83 15.83 -3.27
N PRO A 8 -3.16 15.71 -3.09
CA PRO A 8 -3.90 14.66 -3.79
C PRO A 8 -3.70 14.87 -5.30
N GLY A 9 -3.50 13.78 -6.05
CA GLY A 9 -3.58 13.86 -7.51
C GLY A 9 -4.91 14.49 -7.92
N ASN A 10 -4.96 15.14 -9.09
CA ASN A 10 -6.17 15.84 -9.53
C ASN A 10 -7.37 14.85 -9.50
N SER A 11 -8.31 15.06 -8.57
CA SER A 11 -9.39 14.11 -8.30
C SER A 11 -10.22 13.79 -9.55
N ALA A 12 -10.35 14.73 -10.48
CA ALA A 12 -10.99 14.52 -11.77
C ALA A 12 -10.16 13.60 -12.68
N ALA A 13 -8.84 13.77 -12.73
CA ALA A 13 -7.95 12.90 -13.48
C ALA A 13 -7.93 11.48 -12.90
N VAL A 14 -7.85 11.33 -11.57
CA VAL A 14 -7.88 10.00 -10.93
C VAL A 14 -9.22 9.29 -11.14
N GLY A 15 -10.34 10.04 -11.12
CA GLY A 15 -11.66 9.51 -11.45
C GLY A 15 -11.73 9.02 -12.90
N ALA A 16 -11.31 9.84 -13.86
CA ALA A 16 -11.29 9.49 -15.27
C ALA A 16 -10.39 8.27 -15.56
N LEU A 17 -9.21 8.20 -14.94
CA LEU A 17 -8.33 7.04 -15.05
C LEU A 17 -8.96 5.77 -14.46
N SER A 18 -9.72 5.90 -13.36
CA SER A 18 -10.43 4.77 -12.76
C SER A 18 -11.58 4.27 -13.62
N GLU A 19 -12.36 5.16 -14.23
CA GLU A 19 -13.44 4.79 -15.14
C GLU A 19 -12.89 4.11 -16.39
N GLU A 20 -11.87 4.70 -17.01
CA GLU A 20 -11.24 4.11 -18.19
C GLU A 20 -10.64 2.73 -17.91
N LEU A 21 -10.04 2.54 -16.74
CA LEU A 21 -9.49 1.24 -16.34
C LEU A 21 -10.57 0.20 -16.07
N ASN A 22 -11.73 0.62 -15.56
CA ASN A 22 -12.89 -0.26 -15.37
C ASN A 22 -13.61 -0.60 -16.68
N GLU A 23 -13.68 0.34 -17.64
CA GLU A 23 -14.38 0.15 -18.92
C GLU A 23 -13.54 -0.63 -19.93
N LYS A 24 -12.25 -0.29 -20.06
CA LYS A 24 -11.37 -0.85 -21.10
C LYS A 24 -10.56 -2.05 -20.61
N GLY A 25 -10.39 -2.21 -19.29
CA GLY A 25 -9.45 -3.14 -18.69
C GLY A 25 -8.00 -2.66 -18.84
N ALA A 26 -7.15 -3.04 -17.88
CA ALA A 26 -5.74 -2.60 -17.83
C ALA A 26 -4.93 -2.98 -19.09
N GLU A 27 -5.36 -4.02 -19.80
CA GLU A 27 -4.72 -4.59 -20.98
C GLU A 27 -4.86 -3.71 -22.24
N ASN A 28 -5.89 -2.85 -22.25
CA ASN A 28 -6.21 -1.95 -23.38
C ASN A 28 -5.91 -0.49 -23.07
N ILE A 29 -5.18 -0.21 -21.98
CA ILE A 29 -4.77 1.14 -21.61
C ILE A 29 -3.38 1.43 -22.16
N ASN A 30 -3.25 2.56 -22.84
CA ASN A 30 -1.94 3.08 -23.22
C ASN A 30 -1.32 3.85 -22.05
N PHE A 31 -0.47 3.17 -21.28
CA PHE A 31 0.27 3.77 -20.16
C PHE A 31 1.30 4.83 -20.58
N GLN A 32 1.51 5.05 -21.88
CA GLN A 32 2.41 6.10 -22.39
C GLN A 32 1.72 7.46 -22.53
N GLU A 33 0.41 7.57 -22.32
CA GLU A 33 -0.29 8.87 -22.40
C GLU A 33 0.10 9.80 -21.24
N GLU A 34 0.21 11.11 -21.52
CA GLU A 34 0.65 12.14 -20.57
C GLU A 34 -0.13 12.15 -19.25
N LYS A 35 -1.42 11.77 -19.28
CA LYS A 35 -2.27 11.62 -18.09
C LYS A 35 -1.78 10.56 -17.08
N TRP A 36 -1.04 9.56 -17.55
CA TRP A 36 -0.40 8.51 -16.75
C TRP A 36 1.01 8.90 -16.28
N HIS A 37 1.60 9.99 -16.77
CA HIS A 37 2.96 10.40 -16.38
C HIS A 37 3.01 11.05 -14.99
N ASP A 38 1.86 11.53 -14.49
CA ASP A 38 1.76 12.03 -13.12
C ASP A 38 1.69 10.87 -12.12
N VAL A 39 2.83 10.61 -11.48
CA VAL A 39 3.00 9.61 -10.42
C VAL A 39 1.99 9.81 -9.28
N ASN A 40 1.53 11.04 -9.00
CA ASN A 40 0.52 11.29 -7.97
C ASN A 40 -0.85 10.76 -8.39
N ASN A 41 -1.19 10.80 -9.67
CA ASN A 41 -2.45 10.26 -10.19
C ASN A 41 -2.44 8.73 -10.17
N ILE A 42 -1.34 8.10 -10.60
CA ILE A 42 -1.17 6.63 -10.51
C ILE A 42 -1.23 6.16 -9.06
N THR A 43 -0.48 6.81 -8.17
CA THR A 43 -0.47 6.46 -6.74
C THR A 43 -1.85 6.64 -6.13
N SER A 44 -2.58 7.67 -6.52
CA SER A 44 -3.95 7.94 -6.04
C SER A 44 -4.95 6.91 -6.57
N LEU A 45 -4.80 6.46 -7.81
CA LEU A 45 -5.62 5.40 -8.40
C LEU A 45 -5.39 4.07 -7.68
N LEU A 46 -4.12 3.70 -7.47
CA LEU A 46 -3.74 2.48 -6.77
C LEU A 46 -4.27 2.44 -5.34
N LYS A 47 -4.18 3.58 -4.62
CA LYS A 47 -4.79 3.72 -3.29
C LYS A 47 -6.31 3.54 -3.33
N GLN A 48 -6.99 4.11 -4.32
CA GLN A 48 -8.44 3.95 -4.46
C GLN A 48 -8.82 2.50 -4.75
N PHE A 49 -8.07 1.81 -5.60
CA PHE A 49 -8.30 0.40 -5.90
C PHE A 49 -8.17 -0.46 -4.64
N LEU A 50 -7.05 -0.35 -3.92
CA LEU A 50 -6.80 -1.14 -2.72
C LEU A 50 -7.81 -0.86 -1.59
N ARG A 51 -8.29 0.40 -1.50
CA ARG A 51 -9.32 0.78 -0.52
C ARG A 51 -10.71 0.25 -0.86
N LYS A 52 -11.00 -0.05 -2.13
CA LYS A 52 -12.29 -0.64 -2.56
C LYS A 52 -12.38 -2.14 -2.27
N LEU A 53 -11.27 -2.80 -1.94
CA LEU A 53 -11.28 -4.20 -1.52
C LEU A 53 -12.09 -4.36 -0.22
N PRO A 54 -12.77 -5.50 0.01
CA PRO A 54 -13.51 -5.73 1.25
C PRO A 54 -12.60 -5.71 2.48
N GLU A 55 -11.36 -6.15 2.33
CA GLU A 55 -10.32 -6.18 3.37
C GLU A 55 -8.95 -5.73 2.84
N GLY A 56 -7.95 -5.64 3.71
CA GLY A 56 -6.56 -5.37 3.31
C GLY A 56 -5.91 -6.57 2.62
N LEU A 57 -4.74 -6.35 2.00
CA LEU A 57 -4.01 -7.45 1.34
C LEU A 57 -3.50 -8.50 2.31
N VAL A 58 -3.30 -8.17 3.59
CA VAL A 58 -2.86 -9.13 4.61
C VAL A 58 -3.98 -10.04 5.14
N THR A 59 -5.22 -9.88 4.66
CA THR A 59 -6.45 -10.53 5.14
C THR A 59 -6.79 -10.26 6.61
N ALA A 60 -8.07 -10.40 6.96
CA ALA A 60 -8.54 -10.28 8.33
C ALA A 60 -8.06 -11.46 9.20
N GLU A 61 -7.94 -12.65 8.60
CA GLU A 61 -7.53 -13.88 9.28
C GLU A 61 -6.09 -13.81 9.80
N LEU A 62 -5.16 -13.27 9.01
CA LEU A 62 -3.74 -13.17 9.38
C LEU A 62 -3.39 -11.84 10.06
N TYR A 63 -4.32 -10.89 10.14
CA TYR A 63 -4.08 -9.55 10.65
C TYR A 63 -3.39 -9.54 12.02
N GLU A 64 -3.96 -10.23 13.02
CA GLU A 64 -3.38 -10.27 14.38
C GLU A 64 -1.99 -10.90 14.38
N SER A 65 -1.76 -11.95 13.58
CA SER A 65 -0.45 -12.57 13.41
C SER A 65 0.58 -11.59 12.84
N PHE A 66 0.20 -10.74 11.90
CA PHE A 66 1.05 -9.67 11.37
C PHE A 66 1.40 -8.62 12.44
N ILE A 67 0.42 -8.23 13.26
CA ILE A 67 0.64 -7.29 14.37
C ILE A 67 1.60 -7.89 15.41
N GLU A 68 1.40 -9.15 15.80
CA GLU A 68 2.27 -9.86 16.74
C GLU A 68 3.69 -10.04 16.20
N ALA A 69 3.83 -10.44 14.94
CA ALA A 69 5.14 -10.56 14.28
C ALA A 69 5.89 -9.23 14.28
N ASN A 70 5.21 -8.10 14.03
CA ASN A 70 5.79 -6.76 14.05
C ASN A 70 6.29 -6.32 15.44
N ARG A 71 5.70 -6.85 16.51
CA ARG A 71 6.06 -6.51 17.89
C ARG A 71 7.27 -7.28 18.41
N LYS A 72 7.87 -8.17 17.61
CA LYS A 72 9.15 -8.79 17.94
C LYS A 72 10.26 -7.74 18.03
N ASP A 73 11.02 -7.80 19.11
CA ASP A 73 12.13 -6.87 19.40
C ASP A 73 13.27 -7.07 18.41
N ASP A 74 13.69 -8.32 18.19
CA ASP A 74 14.77 -8.65 17.27
C ASP A 74 14.35 -8.37 15.81
N PRO A 75 15.09 -7.50 15.08
CA PRO A 75 14.75 -7.15 13.70
C PRO A 75 14.80 -8.32 12.73
N VAL A 76 15.68 -9.31 12.95
CA VAL A 76 15.86 -10.46 12.07
C VAL A 76 14.69 -11.43 12.27
N GLU A 77 14.32 -11.71 13.53
CA GLU A 77 13.14 -12.51 13.85
C GLU A 77 11.85 -11.86 13.38
N ARG A 78 11.71 -10.54 13.54
CA ARG A 78 10.56 -9.78 13.02
C ARG A 78 10.43 -9.96 11.51
N MET A 79 11.51 -9.71 10.77
CA MET A 79 11.53 -9.87 9.32
C MET A 79 11.22 -11.32 8.91
N GLY A 80 11.80 -12.31 9.60
CA GLY A 80 11.54 -13.73 9.33
C GLY A 80 10.08 -14.10 9.51
N ALA A 81 9.47 -13.69 10.63
CA ALA A 81 8.07 -13.94 10.93
C ALA A 81 7.13 -13.27 9.92
N LEU A 82 7.38 -12.01 9.56
CA LEU A 82 6.59 -11.30 8.54
C LEU A 82 6.67 -12.00 7.18
N LYS A 83 7.85 -12.47 6.76
CA LYS A 83 8.01 -13.22 5.51
C LYS A 83 7.25 -14.54 5.50
N MET A 84 7.23 -15.25 6.63
CA MET A 84 6.44 -16.49 6.74
C MET A 84 4.96 -16.20 6.53
N LEU A 85 4.42 -15.19 7.21
CA LEU A 85 3.01 -14.79 7.07
C LEU A 85 2.67 -14.33 5.65
N ILE A 86 3.58 -13.61 4.97
CA ILE A 86 3.38 -13.24 3.57
C ILE A 86 3.23 -14.49 2.69
N ASN A 87 4.02 -15.54 2.92
CA ASN A 87 3.92 -16.79 2.15
C ASN A 87 2.68 -17.63 2.50
N GLU A 88 2.00 -17.33 3.60
CA GLU A 88 0.72 -17.96 3.99
C GLU A 88 -0.50 -17.24 3.40
N LEU A 89 -0.30 -16.07 2.77
CA LEU A 89 -1.39 -15.35 2.11
C LEU A 89 -1.98 -16.18 0.96
N PRO A 90 -3.30 -16.07 0.71
CA PRO A 90 -3.89 -16.62 -0.50
C PRO A 90 -3.15 -16.13 -1.76
N ASP A 91 -3.03 -16.98 -2.78
CA ASP A 91 -2.23 -16.72 -3.98
C ASP A 91 -2.48 -15.34 -4.60
N HIS A 92 -3.74 -14.91 -4.66
CA HIS A 92 -4.13 -13.63 -5.22
C HIS A 92 -3.68 -12.43 -4.36
N ASN A 93 -3.77 -12.54 -3.03
CA ASN A 93 -3.25 -11.55 -2.09
C ASN A 93 -1.72 -11.46 -2.18
N TYR A 94 -1.05 -12.61 -2.16
CA TYR A 94 0.40 -12.71 -2.25
C TYR A 94 0.93 -12.07 -3.54
N GLU A 95 0.42 -12.46 -4.70
CA GLU A 95 0.92 -11.92 -5.97
C GLU A 95 0.63 -10.42 -6.11
N THR A 96 -0.52 -9.96 -5.63
CA THR A 96 -0.86 -8.53 -5.62
C THR A 96 0.08 -7.75 -4.70
N LEU A 97 0.31 -8.24 -3.49
CA LEU A 97 1.21 -7.62 -2.52
C LEU A 97 2.65 -7.61 -3.05
N ARG A 98 3.12 -8.70 -3.65
CA ARG A 98 4.46 -8.81 -4.23
C ARG A 98 4.70 -7.79 -5.35
N HIS A 99 3.76 -7.66 -6.28
CA HIS A 99 3.85 -6.67 -7.36
C HIS A 99 3.82 -5.24 -6.80
N LEU A 100 2.94 -4.98 -5.83
CA LEU A 100 2.85 -3.68 -5.19
C LEU A 100 4.14 -3.31 -4.46
N LEU A 101 4.67 -4.18 -3.61
CA LEU A 101 5.90 -3.92 -2.85
C LEU A 101 7.10 -3.72 -3.79
N THR A 102 7.18 -4.49 -4.88
CA THR A 102 8.21 -4.30 -5.92
C THR A 102 8.13 -2.91 -6.54
N HIS A 103 6.92 -2.45 -6.88
CA HIS A 103 6.73 -1.10 -7.40
C HIS A 103 7.09 -0.02 -6.37
N LEU A 104 6.61 -0.15 -5.13
CA LEU A 104 6.88 0.81 -4.07
C LEU A 104 8.37 0.89 -3.73
N LYS A 105 9.10 -0.22 -3.82
CA LYS A 105 10.55 -0.25 -3.69
C LYS A 105 11.23 0.59 -4.76
N HIS A 106 10.84 0.43 -6.03
CA HIS A 106 11.36 1.30 -7.11
C HIS A 106 11.03 2.79 -6.86
N VAL A 107 9.86 3.11 -6.34
CA VAL A 107 9.51 4.50 -5.97
C VAL A 107 10.45 5.01 -4.87
N ALA A 108 10.73 4.21 -3.84
CA ALA A 108 11.63 4.55 -2.74
C ALA A 108 13.09 4.73 -3.20
N GLU A 109 13.56 3.95 -4.17
CA GLU A 109 14.90 4.09 -4.76
C GLU A 109 15.09 5.43 -5.49
N HIS A 110 13.99 6.10 -5.89
CA HIS A 110 14.01 7.42 -6.52
C HIS A 110 13.65 8.56 -5.54
N ALA A 111 13.77 8.32 -4.23
CA ALA A 111 13.41 9.28 -3.17
C ALA A 111 14.16 10.61 -3.28
N ASP A 112 15.37 10.65 -3.84
CA ASP A 112 16.12 11.90 -4.05
C ASP A 112 15.36 12.88 -4.95
N THR A 113 14.58 12.38 -5.91
CA THR A 113 13.79 13.18 -6.84
C THR A 113 12.35 13.33 -6.37
N ASN A 114 11.66 12.23 -6.05
CA ASN A 114 10.23 12.23 -5.76
C ASN A 114 9.90 12.46 -4.27
N LYS A 115 10.91 12.48 -3.39
CA LYS A 115 10.79 12.69 -1.93
C LYS A 115 9.97 11.62 -1.18
N MET A 116 9.78 10.45 -1.78
CA MET A 116 9.01 9.34 -1.23
C MET A 116 9.92 8.20 -0.75
N GLU A 117 10.50 8.35 0.43
CA GLU A 117 11.25 7.28 1.12
C GLU A 117 10.33 6.12 1.57
N ALA A 118 10.89 4.98 1.94
CA ALA A 118 10.14 3.79 2.39
C ALA A 118 9.18 4.10 3.55
N ARG A 119 9.67 4.78 4.60
CA ARG A 119 8.85 5.29 5.73
C ARG A 119 7.67 6.12 5.25
N ASN A 120 7.95 6.93 4.24
CA ASN A 120 7.03 7.86 3.67
C ASN A 120 5.90 7.11 2.94
N LEU A 121 6.23 6.06 2.20
CA LEU A 121 5.26 5.17 1.55
C LEU A 121 4.48 4.35 2.59
N ALA A 122 5.16 3.85 3.62
CA ALA A 122 4.57 3.05 4.67
C ALA A 122 3.45 3.77 5.45
N ILE A 123 3.61 5.08 5.72
CA ILE A 123 2.55 5.91 6.33
C ILE A 123 1.29 5.95 5.45
N VAL A 124 1.47 5.93 4.13
CA VAL A 124 0.37 6.04 3.16
C VAL A 124 -0.30 4.68 2.94
N PHE A 125 0.49 3.62 2.83
CA PHE A 125 0.01 2.29 2.46
C PHE A 125 -0.31 1.40 3.65
N GLY A 126 0.30 1.61 4.83
CA GLY A 126 0.08 0.83 6.05
C GLY A 126 -1.39 0.59 6.36
N PRO A 127 -2.19 1.65 6.61
CA PRO A 127 -3.62 1.52 6.92
C PRO A 127 -4.46 0.94 5.78
N THR A 128 -3.95 0.97 4.54
CA THR A 128 -4.67 0.45 3.37
C THR A 128 -4.40 -1.05 3.18
N LEU A 129 -3.17 -1.49 3.42
CA LEU A 129 -2.72 -2.86 3.21
C LEU A 129 -2.96 -3.76 4.41
N VAL A 130 -2.86 -3.20 5.62
CA VAL A 130 -2.93 -3.92 6.89
C VAL A 130 -4.22 -3.51 7.61
N ARG A 131 -5.35 -4.13 7.25
CA ARG A 131 -6.67 -3.89 7.86
C ARG A 131 -7.59 -5.11 7.74
N THR A 132 -8.51 -5.26 8.70
CA THR A 132 -9.46 -6.38 8.80
C THR A 132 -10.81 -6.16 8.09
N GLY A 133 -11.03 -5.00 7.46
CA GLY A 133 -12.33 -4.65 6.83
C GLY A 133 -13.40 -4.15 7.82
N GLU A 134 -13.25 -4.44 9.12
CA GLU A 134 -14.09 -3.86 10.18
C GLU A 134 -13.62 -2.43 10.52
N ASP A 135 -14.15 -1.48 9.76
CA ASP A 135 -13.83 -0.05 9.81
C ASP A 135 -14.41 0.66 11.05
N THR A 136 -14.14 0.16 12.25
CA THR A 136 -14.43 0.92 13.47
C THR A 136 -13.31 1.94 13.68
N MET A 137 -13.62 3.23 13.83
CA MET A 137 -12.60 4.28 14.05
C MET A 137 -11.61 3.95 15.18
N MET A 138 -12.04 3.16 16.17
CA MET A 138 -11.23 2.70 17.29
C MET A 138 -10.20 1.63 16.90
N SER A 139 -10.53 0.70 15.98
CA SER A 139 -9.58 -0.33 15.52
C SER A 139 -8.52 0.27 14.58
N MET A 140 -8.89 1.27 13.77
CA MET A 140 -7.98 1.95 12.86
C MET A 140 -6.85 2.72 13.56
N VAL A 141 -7.10 3.22 14.77
CA VAL A 141 -6.11 4.03 15.52
C VAL A 141 -5.22 3.15 16.40
N LYS A 142 -5.76 2.04 16.92
CA LYS A 142 -5.08 1.16 17.88
C LYS A 142 -3.73 0.66 17.35
N ASP A 143 -3.71 0.18 16.11
CA ASP A 143 -2.53 -0.47 15.52
C ASP A 143 -1.90 0.38 14.40
N MET A 144 -2.25 1.66 14.30
CA MET A 144 -1.80 2.53 13.19
C MET A 144 -0.26 2.57 13.06
N SER A 145 0.45 2.60 14.18
CA SER A 145 1.92 2.54 14.19
C SER A 145 2.45 1.18 13.74
N ASP A 146 1.77 0.09 14.12
CA ASP A 146 2.15 -1.27 13.71
C ASP A 146 1.94 -1.46 12.21
N GLN A 147 0.78 -1.04 11.68
CA GLN A 147 0.45 -1.11 10.24
C GLN A 147 1.49 -0.39 9.38
N CYS A 148 1.91 0.81 9.79
CA CYS A 148 2.96 1.54 9.10
C CYS A 148 4.29 0.78 9.18
N ARG A 149 4.70 0.34 10.37
CA ARG A 149 5.98 -0.33 10.56
C ARG A 149 6.08 -1.67 9.81
N ILE A 150 4.97 -2.42 9.70
CA ILE A 150 4.90 -3.64 8.90
C ILE A 150 5.28 -3.33 7.45
N VAL A 151 4.61 -2.35 6.84
CA VAL A 151 4.87 -1.96 5.45
C VAL A 151 6.29 -1.41 5.28
N GLU A 152 6.79 -0.61 6.23
CA GLU A 152 8.17 -0.11 6.19
C GLU A 152 9.20 -1.23 6.30
N THR A 153 8.91 -2.28 7.07
CA THR A 153 9.83 -3.41 7.29
C THR A 153 9.92 -4.31 6.06
N ILE A 154 8.84 -4.45 5.29
CA ILE A 154 8.78 -5.38 4.15
C ILE A 154 9.11 -4.71 2.80
N LEU A 155 9.27 -3.38 2.77
CA LEU A 155 9.75 -2.59 1.64
C LEU A 155 11.28 -2.65 1.53
#